data_AF-A0A363UKK5-F1
#
_entry.id   AF-A0A363UKK5-F1
#
_cell.length_a   1.000
_cell.length_b   1.000
_cell.length_c   1.000
_cell.angle_alpha   90.00
_cell.angle_beta   90.00
_cell.angle_gamma   90.00
#
_symmetry.space_group_name_H-M   'P 1'
#
loop_
_entity.id
_entity.type
_entity.pdbx_description
1 polymer ?
#
loop_
_entity_poly.entity_id
_entity_poly.type
_entity_poly.pdbx_seq_one_letter_code
_entity_poly.pdbx_strand_id
1 'polypeptide(L)'
;MFPTRKRHLLAGLLVAAGTLFSYPAAANMADARQAINEGRYAQALGILDRHLKANPQDAEARFSRGLVLVRMQRTDEAIQVFADLTRDFPQLPEPYNNLAVLYAQRGDYERARDALEAALSTHPSYSTAHENLGDVYTALATAAYNRALVLDRDNDAIRVKLNLLNQMEGTTPTTEVAAAEVPSAVEQTAAPTPAPTPVTTPTPVQTPEPAPVAAADNAISDGVTRTLFGWASAWSNQNVDGYLDAYHPEFDPEDGSTRAQWARVRRARVSAPDSIKVRLVEPSVEVVSAEEASVTFIQIYESDSYSDRVRKRLIMRPANGEWKIYREAVVAEL
;
A
#
# COMPACT_ATOMS: atom_id res chain seq x y z
N MET A 1 -46.75 84.58 -20.19
CA MET A 1 -45.60 84.97 -21.05
C MET A 1 -44.35 84.83 -20.20
N PHE A 2 -43.33 84.11 -20.71
CA PHE A 2 -42.05 83.63 -20.12
C PHE A 2 -41.32 84.55 -19.08
N PRO A 3 -40.32 84.08 -18.28
CA PRO A 3 -39.51 82.86 -18.46
C PRO A 3 -39.12 82.02 -17.21
N THR A 4 -38.67 80.80 -17.52
CA THR A 4 -37.79 79.90 -16.77
C THR A 4 -36.35 80.43 -16.68
N ARG A 5 -35.63 80.19 -15.56
CA ARG A 5 -34.20 79.75 -15.56
C ARG A 5 -33.70 79.26 -14.19
N LYS A 6 -33.51 77.93 -14.14
CA LYS A 6 -32.46 77.12 -13.50
C LYS A 6 -31.79 77.65 -12.21
N ARG A 7 -32.11 77.00 -11.08
CA ARG A 7 -31.32 77.00 -9.84
C ARG A 7 -30.03 76.21 -10.06
N HIS A 8 -28.89 76.83 -9.75
CA HIS A 8 -27.61 76.13 -9.59
C HIS A 8 -27.61 75.40 -8.24
N LEU A 9 -27.53 74.07 -8.26
CA LEU A 9 -27.22 73.27 -7.08
C LEU A 9 -25.71 73.01 -7.08
N LEU A 10 -24.99 73.69 -6.18
CA LEU A 10 -23.66 73.30 -5.75
C LEU A 10 -23.79 72.00 -4.95
N ALA A 11 -23.44 70.87 -5.57
CA ALA A 11 -23.24 69.62 -4.85
C ALA A 11 -21.80 69.61 -4.32
N GLY A 12 -21.66 69.76 -3.00
CA GLY A 12 -20.40 69.65 -2.29
C GLY A 12 -19.83 68.23 -2.39
N LEU A 13 -18.58 68.15 -2.84
CA LEU A 13 -17.78 66.94 -2.92
C LEU A 13 -17.33 66.52 -1.51
N LEU A 14 -18.03 65.59 -0.88
CA LEU A 14 -17.55 64.90 0.32
C LEU A 14 -16.67 63.71 -0.13
N VAL A 15 -15.35 63.94 -0.18
CA VAL A 15 -14.36 62.87 -0.34
C VAL A 15 -14.26 62.12 0.98
N ALA A 16 -15.05 61.07 1.13
CA ALA A 16 -14.83 60.07 2.17
C ALA A 16 -13.63 59.21 1.75
N ALA A 17 -12.45 59.50 2.31
CA ALA A 17 -11.28 58.64 2.20
C ALA A 17 -11.54 57.34 2.99
N GLY A 18 -12.19 56.38 2.35
CA GLY A 18 -12.30 55.02 2.86
C GLY A 18 -10.92 54.36 2.78
N THR A 19 -10.24 54.21 3.92
CA THR A 19 -9.09 53.31 4.04
C THR A 19 -9.60 51.90 3.75
N LEU A 20 -9.33 51.39 2.56
CA LEU A 20 -9.46 49.97 2.26
C LEU A 20 -8.45 49.26 3.17
N PHE A 21 -8.93 48.71 4.28
CA PHE A 21 -8.21 47.63 4.95
C PHE A 21 -8.23 46.45 3.97
N SER A 22 -7.17 46.30 3.18
CA SER A 22 -6.87 45.03 2.54
C SER A 22 -6.65 44.03 3.68
N TYR A 23 -7.69 43.27 3.99
CA TYR A 23 -7.51 42.07 4.80
C TYR A 23 -6.47 41.22 4.07
N PRO A 24 -5.41 40.75 4.74
CA PRO A 24 -4.52 39.78 4.12
C PRO A 24 -5.41 38.64 3.62
N ALA A 25 -5.30 38.32 2.33
CA ALA A 25 -6.02 37.20 1.75
C ALA A 25 -5.81 35.98 2.68
N ALA A 26 -6.90 35.29 3.00
CA ALA A 26 -6.83 34.12 3.86
C ALA A 26 -5.74 33.19 3.33
N ALA A 27 -4.76 32.85 4.17
CA ALA A 27 -3.65 31.98 3.78
C ALA A 27 -4.23 30.68 3.23
N ASN A 28 -4.07 30.45 1.93
CA ASN A 28 -4.66 29.31 1.25
C ASN A 28 -3.57 28.26 0.93
N MET A 29 -4.01 27.02 0.72
CA MET A 29 -3.10 25.90 0.42
C MET A 29 -2.39 26.06 -0.92
N ALA A 30 -2.95 26.82 -1.87
CA ALA A 30 -2.32 27.07 -3.17
C ALA A 30 -1.03 27.89 -3.04
N ASP A 31 -1.04 28.95 -2.22
CA ASP A 31 0.14 29.78 -1.95
C ASP A 31 1.25 28.96 -1.27
N ALA A 32 0.87 28.08 -0.34
CA ALA A 32 1.81 27.17 0.32
C ALA A 32 2.45 26.21 -0.70
N ARG A 33 1.63 25.57 -1.54
CA ARG A 33 2.08 24.62 -2.57
C ARG A 33 2.99 25.30 -3.60
N GLN A 34 2.65 26.52 -4.00
CA GLN A 34 3.51 27.33 -4.85
C GLN A 34 4.87 27.62 -4.20
N ALA A 35 4.88 28.06 -2.94
CA ALA A 35 6.13 28.31 -2.21
C ALA A 35 6.99 27.04 -2.05
N ILE A 36 6.36 25.87 -1.85
CA ILE A 36 7.04 24.56 -1.81
C ILE A 36 7.71 24.26 -3.16
N ASN A 37 6.97 24.39 -4.26
CA ASN A 37 7.47 24.10 -5.61
C ASN A 37 8.64 25.01 -6.00
N GLU A 38 8.64 26.25 -5.49
CA GLU A 38 9.72 27.22 -5.72
C GLU A 38 10.86 27.11 -4.68
N GLY A 39 10.84 26.09 -3.81
CA GLY A 39 11.87 25.83 -2.80
C GLY A 39 11.92 26.82 -1.64
N ARG A 40 10.91 27.71 -1.51
CA ARG A 40 10.83 28.71 -0.43
C ARG A 40 10.21 28.11 0.83
N TYR A 41 10.91 27.14 1.41
CA TYR A 41 10.40 26.33 2.53
C TYR A 41 10.05 27.15 3.78
N ALA A 42 10.84 28.17 4.13
CA ALA A 42 10.52 29.04 5.28
C ALA A 42 9.23 29.85 5.07
N GLN A 43 9.00 30.33 3.84
CA GLN A 43 7.75 31.03 3.50
C GLN A 43 6.57 30.05 3.50
N ALA A 44 6.74 28.87 2.89
CA ALA A 44 5.73 27.82 2.86
C ALA A 44 5.28 27.44 4.28
N LEU A 45 6.23 27.23 5.19
CA LEU A 45 5.94 26.93 6.58
C LEU A 45 5.11 28.02 7.26
N GLY A 46 5.46 29.30 7.06
CA GLY A 46 4.69 30.41 7.62
C GLY A 46 3.29 30.59 7.00
N ILE A 47 3.06 30.10 5.78
CA ILE A 47 1.72 30.04 5.17
C ILE A 47 0.93 28.87 5.80
N LEU A 48 1.53 27.69 5.87
CA LEU A 48 0.92 26.48 6.43
C LEU A 48 0.56 26.65 7.92
N ASP A 49 1.42 27.25 8.73
CA ASP A 49 1.15 27.50 10.16
C ASP A 49 -0.06 28.44 10.35
N ARG A 50 -0.18 29.48 9.51
CA ARG A 50 -1.35 30.37 9.54
C ARG A 50 -2.62 29.65 9.08
N HIS A 51 -2.52 28.81 8.06
CA HIS A 51 -3.64 28.01 7.57
C HIS A 51 -4.15 27.04 8.65
N LEU A 52 -3.23 26.27 9.25
CA LEU A 52 -3.53 25.29 10.30
C LEU A 52 -4.05 25.92 11.59
N LYS A 53 -3.75 27.19 11.86
CA LYS A 53 -4.37 27.92 12.98
C LYS A 53 -5.89 28.09 12.80
N ALA A 54 -6.36 28.24 11.56
CA ALA A 54 -7.78 28.32 11.24
C ALA A 54 -8.39 26.93 11.01
N ASN A 55 -7.63 26.02 10.40
CA ASN A 55 -8.07 24.68 10.01
C ASN A 55 -7.19 23.61 10.66
N PRO A 56 -7.27 23.42 12.00
CA PRO A 56 -6.33 22.57 12.70
C PRO A 56 -6.37 21.12 12.23
N GLN A 57 -7.49 20.62 11.71
CA GLN A 57 -7.69 19.22 11.28
C GLN A 57 -7.43 19.00 9.78
N ASP A 58 -6.85 19.97 9.07
CA ASP A 58 -6.49 19.79 7.67
C ASP A 58 -5.28 18.86 7.54
N ALA A 59 -5.54 17.59 7.20
CA ALA A 59 -4.52 16.56 7.06
C ALA A 59 -3.52 16.88 5.93
N GLU A 60 -3.99 17.47 4.82
CA GLU A 60 -3.16 17.85 3.67
C GLU A 60 -2.15 18.94 4.07
N ALA A 61 -2.63 19.95 4.79
CA ALA A 61 -1.79 21.03 5.30
C ALA A 61 -0.78 20.55 6.35
N ARG A 62 -1.21 19.66 7.26
CA ARG A 62 -0.30 19.02 8.24
C ARG A 62 0.77 18.19 7.52
N PHE A 63 0.39 17.38 6.54
CA PHE A 63 1.32 16.54 5.79
C PHE A 63 2.35 17.39 5.03
N SER A 64 1.87 18.42 4.33
CA SER A 64 2.72 19.41 3.65
C SER A 64 3.68 20.11 4.61
N ARG A 65 3.22 20.44 5.83
CA ARG A 65 4.06 21.01 6.89
C ARG A 65 5.17 20.05 7.30
N GLY A 66 4.85 18.76 7.47
CA GLY A 66 5.82 17.71 7.74
C GLY A 66 6.91 17.65 6.67
N LEU A 67 6.52 17.58 5.39
CA LEU A 67 7.46 17.56 4.27
C LEU A 67 8.37 18.79 4.22
N VAL A 68 7.80 19.99 4.42
CA VAL A 68 8.56 21.24 4.48
C VAL A 68 9.59 21.22 5.61
N LEU A 69 9.21 20.71 6.79
CA LEU A 69 10.14 20.56 7.91
C LEU A 69 11.28 19.61 7.58
N VAL A 70 11.01 18.51 6.88
CA VAL A 70 12.08 17.59 6.42
C VAL A 70 13.03 18.29 5.43
N ARG A 71 12.50 19.04 4.44
CA ARG A 71 13.35 19.82 3.51
C ARG A 71 14.18 20.89 4.20
N MET A 72 13.71 21.40 5.35
CA MET A 72 14.44 22.32 6.20
C MET A 72 15.39 21.63 7.20
N GLN A 73 15.53 20.29 7.15
CA GLN A 73 16.30 19.48 8.10
C GLN A 73 15.84 19.61 9.57
N ARG A 74 14.59 20.01 9.79
CA ARG A 74 13.95 20.10 11.11
C ARG A 74 13.31 18.76 11.47
N THR A 75 14.12 17.71 11.52
CA THR A 75 13.71 16.31 11.59
C THR A 75 12.84 15.99 12.82
N ASP A 76 13.18 16.52 14.01
CA ASP A 76 12.38 16.28 15.22
C ASP A 76 10.95 16.79 15.09
N GLU A 77 10.78 17.98 14.52
CA GLU A 77 9.47 18.58 14.34
C GLU A 77 8.68 17.87 13.25
N ALA A 78 9.34 17.40 12.19
CA ALA A 78 8.70 16.58 11.17
C ALA A 78 8.19 15.25 11.74
N ILE A 79 8.99 14.57 12.57
CA ILE A 79 8.57 13.34 13.26
C ILE A 79 7.33 13.60 14.11
N GLN A 80 7.28 14.70 14.88
CA GLN A 80 6.10 15.03 15.67
C GLN A 80 4.87 15.25 14.79
N VAL A 81 5.00 15.99 13.68
CA VAL A 81 3.88 16.22 12.75
C VAL A 81 3.35 14.91 12.17
N PHE A 82 4.23 14.04 11.70
CA PHE A 82 3.79 12.77 11.12
C PHE A 82 3.25 11.81 12.20
N ALA A 83 3.79 11.82 13.42
CA ALA A 83 3.25 11.04 14.54
C ALA A 83 1.86 11.51 14.98
N ASP A 84 1.62 12.82 15.00
CA ASP A 84 0.28 13.36 15.23
C ASP A 84 -0.68 13.00 14.09
N LEU A 85 -0.21 12.99 12.83
CA LEU A 85 -0.99 12.55 11.68
C LEU A 85 -1.36 11.06 11.74
N THR A 86 -0.45 10.17 12.14
CA THR A 86 -0.77 8.75 12.27
C THR A 86 -1.75 8.47 13.41
N ARG A 87 -1.69 9.27 14.49
CA ARG A 87 -2.67 9.19 15.58
C ARG A 87 -4.05 9.67 15.14
N ASP A 88 -4.11 10.82 14.48
CA ASP A 88 -5.38 11.49 14.17
C ASP A 88 -6.03 10.96 12.88
N PHE A 89 -5.23 10.43 11.95
CA PHE A 89 -5.65 9.89 10.64
C PHE A 89 -5.00 8.51 10.38
N PRO A 90 -5.32 7.48 11.17
CA PRO A 90 -4.65 6.18 11.12
C PRO A 90 -4.84 5.41 9.80
N GLN A 91 -5.77 5.84 8.96
CA GLN A 91 -6.04 5.28 7.63
C GLN A 91 -5.16 5.87 6.53
N LEU A 92 -4.33 6.89 6.80
CA LEU A 92 -3.43 7.44 5.79
C LEU A 92 -2.10 6.68 5.86
N PRO A 93 -1.68 5.96 4.81
CA PRO A 93 -0.43 5.21 4.84
C PRO A 93 0.83 6.09 4.68
N GLU A 94 0.71 7.25 4.05
CA GLU A 94 1.85 8.12 3.73
C GLU A 94 2.54 8.69 4.98
N PRO A 95 1.83 9.18 6.03
CA PRO A 95 2.48 9.62 7.27
C PRO A 95 3.31 8.53 7.95
N TYR A 96 2.85 7.28 7.94
CA TYR A 96 3.61 6.14 8.47
C TYR A 96 4.90 5.87 7.69
N ASN A 97 4.81 5.87 6.36
CA ASN A 97 5.98 5.71 5.50
C ASN A 97 7.01 6.84 5.73
N ASN A 98 6.56 8.09 5.86
CA ASN A 98 7.44 9.22 6.15
C ASN A 98 8.08 9.13 7.55
N LEU A 99 7.33 8.71 8.57
CA LEU A 99 7.89 8.40 9.90
C LEU A 99 9.00 7.35 9.82
N ALA A 100 8.76 6.28 9.08
CA ALA A 100 9.71 5.20 8.95
C ALA A 100 11.04 5.65 8.34
N VAL A 101 10.98 6.44 7.26
CA VAL A 101 12.16 7.04 6.65
C VAL A 101 12.93 7.91 7.65
N LEU A 102 12.23 8.73 8.44
CA LEU A 102 12.86 9.61 9.43
C LEU A 102 13.46 8.82 10.62
N TYR A 103 12.82 7.72 11.04
CA TYR A 103 13.39 6.82 12.05
C TYR A 103 14.61 6.07 11.52
N ALA A 104 14.56 5.55 10.30
CA ALA A 104 15.68 4.88 9.64
C ALA A 104 16.89 5.81 9.45
N GLN A 105 16.68 7.08 9.10
CA GLN A 105 17.74 8.11 9.04
C GLN A 105 18.44 8.33 10.40
N ARG A 106 17.77 8.02 11.51
CA ARG A 106 18.34 8.08 12.87
C ARG A 106 18.95 6.75 13.33
N GLY A 107 18.89 5.71 12.50
CA GLY A 107 19.27 4.35 12.88
C GLY A 107 18.26 3.65 13.79
N ASP A 108 17.07 4.22 13.98
CA ASP A 108 15.98 3.63 14.77
C ASP A 108 15.15 2.67 13.89
N TYR A 109 15.79 1.59 13.45
CA TYR A 109 15.21 0.67 12.47
C TYR A 109 14.01 -0.12 13.01
N GLU A 110 13.94 -0.32 14.33
CA GLU A 110 12.79 -0.98 14.97
C GLU A 110 11.52 -0.12 14.84
N ARG A 111 11.60 1.18 15.19
CA ARG A 111 10.45 2.08 15.02
C ARG A 111 10.13 2.34 13.55
N ALA A 112 11.12 2.26 12.67
CA ALA A 112 10.89 2.32 11.23
C ALA A 112 10.07 1.12 10.74
N ARG A 113 10.40 -0.10 11.17
CA ARG A 113 9.64 -1.31 10.88
C ARG A 113 8.19 -1.17 11.36
N ASP A 114 8.00 -0.83 12.63
CA ASP A 114 6.67 -0.74 13.25
C ASP A 114 5.76 0.26 12.50
N ALA A 115 6.33 1.38 12.03
CA ALA A 115 5.59 2.36 11.24
C ALA A 115 5.18 1.80 9.86
N LEU A 116 6.08 1.12 9.15
CA LEU A 116 5.77 0.52 7.84
C LEU A 116 4.75 -0.61 7.95
N GLU A 117 4.87 -1.47 8.97
CA GLU A 117 3.88 -2.51 9.25
C GLU A 117 2.49 -1.90 9.53
N ALA A 118 2.44 -0.79 10.28
CA ALA A 118 1.20 -0.06 10.49
C ALA A 118 0.62 0.52 9.17
N ALA A 119 1.46 1.05 8.27
CA ALA A 119 1.02 1.49 6.95
C ALA A 119 0.38 0.33 6.16
N LEU A 120 1.05 -0.84 6.15
CA LEU A 120 0.63 -2.02 5.41
C LEU A 120 -0.61 -2.70 6.02
N SER A 121 -0.84 -2.56 7.33
CA SER A 121 -2.04 -3.07 7.98
C SER A 121 -3.34 -2.47 7.43
N THR A 122 -3.28 -1.23 6.94
CA THR A 122 -4.43 -0.54 6.32
C THR A 122 -4.34 -0.54 4.80
N HIS A 123 -3.14 -0.55 4.23
CA HIS A 123 -2.89 -0.50 2.78
C HIS A 123 -1.91 -1.60 2.35
N PRO A 124 -2.37 -2.87 2.27
CA PRO A 124 -1.48 -4.00 1.97
C PRO A 124 -0.77 -3.91 0.61
N SER A 125 -1.34 -3.17 -0.34
CA SER A 125 -0.77 -2.98 -1.68
C SER A 125 0.18 -1.77 -1.79
N TYR A 126 0.55 -1.12 -0.68
CA TYR A 126 1.41 0.06 -0.72
C TYR A 126 2.86 -0.32 -1.02
N SER A 127 3.22 -0.34 -2.30
CA SER A 127 4.50 -0.85 -2.80
C SER A 127 5.72 -0.17 -2.16
N THR A 128 5.67 1.16 -1.99
CA THR A 128 6.76 1.93 -1.36
C THR A 128 6.99 1.50 0.10
N ALA A 129 5.95 1.13 0.83
CA ALA A 129 6.12 0.64 2.19
C ALA A 129 6.78 -0.74 2.23
N HIS A 130 6.48 -1.62 1.26
CA HIS A 130 7.17 -2.91 1.11
C HIS A 130 8.65 -2.75 0.76
N GLU A 131 8.97 -1.85 -0.17
CA GLU A 131 10.35 -1.50 -0.55
C GLU A 131 11.14 -1.00 0.67
N ASN A 132 10.61 0.02 1.36
CA ASN A 132 11.25 0.58 2.56
C ASN A 132 11.37 -0.44 3.69
N LEU A 133 10.44 -1.40 3.80
CA LEU A 133 10.49 -2.46 4.80
C LEU A 133 11.63 -3.45 4.48
N GLY A 134 11.87 -3.74 3.20
CA GLY A 134 13.03 -4.51 2.75
C GLY A 134 14.37 -3.86 3.13
N ASP A 135 14.49 -2.56 2.95
CA ASP A 135 15.67 -1.78 3.36
C ASP A 135 15.85 -1.81 4.89
N VAL A 136 14.76 -1.61 5.64
CA VAL A 136 14.78 -1.69 7.11
C VAL A 136 15.17 -3.10 7.58
N TYR A 137 14.68 -4.17 6.95
CA TYR A 137 15.08 -5.53 7.29
C TYR A 137 16.55 -5.81 6.99
N THR A 138 17.07 -5.27 5.89
CA THR A 138 18.50 -5.35 5.56
C THR A 138 19.34 -4.69 6.66
N ALA A 139 18.96 -3.48 7.09
CA ALA A 139 19.64 -2.77 8.17
C ALA A 139 19.57 -3.51 9.52
N LEU A 140 18.41 -4.05 9.89
CA LEU A 140 18.23 -4.85 11.09
C LEU A 140 19.08 -6.14 11.05
N ALA A 141 19.12 -6.82 9.92
CA ALA A 141 19.96 -8.00 9.73
C ALA A 141 21.45 -7.65 9.87
N THR A 142 21.90 -6.55 9.26
CA THR A 142 23.27 -6.04 9.40
C THR A 142 23.61 -5.75 10.86
N ALA A 143 22.73 -5.06 11.59
CA ALA A 143 22.91 -4.77 13.01
C ALA A 143 23.02 -6.05 13.85
N ALA A 144 22.15 -7.03 13.60
CA ALA A 144 22.15 -8.32 14.30
C ALA A 144 23.44 -9.12 14.03
N TYR A 145 23.90 -9.18 12.78
CA TYR A 145 25.14 -9.87 12.43
C TYR A 145 26.38 -9.18 13.02
N ASN A 146 26.42 -7.84 13.01
CA ASN A 146 27.49 -7.10 13.68
C ASN A 146 27.51 -7.41 15.18
N ARG A 147 26.34 -7.47 15.82
CA ARG A 147 26.25 -7.85 17.24
C ARG A 147 26.74 -9.28 17.48
N ALA A 148 26.42 -10.21 16.58
CA ALA A 148 26.89 -11.58 16.66
C ALA A 148 28.43 -11.68 16.52
N LEU A 149 29.04 -10.94 15.60
CA LEU A 149 30.51 -10.91 15.44
C LEU A 149 31.23 -10.29 16.64
N VAL A 150 30.60 -9.40 17.41
CA VAL A 150 31.16 -8.93 18.67
C VAL A 150 31.31 -10.08 19.69
N LEU A 151 30.37 -11.03 19.66
CA LEU A 151 30.32 -12.18 20.58
C LEU A 151 31.15 -13.37 20.09
N ASP A 152 31.14 -13.62 18.78
CA ASP A 152 31.85 -14.72 18.11
C ASP A 152 32.63 -14.16 16.90
N ARG A 153 33.84 -13.68 17.18
CA ARG A 153 34.67 -12.94 16.22
C ARG A 153 35.19 -13.80 15.07
N ASP A 154 35.22 -15.11 15.24
CA ASP A 154 35.81 -16.04 14.27
C ASP A 154 34.76 -16.70 13.39
N ASN A 155 33.50 -16.24 13.46
CA ASN A 155 32.40 -16.78 12.67
C ASN A 155 32.45 -16.34 11.19
N ASP A 156 33.16 -17.12 10.37
CA ASP A 156 33.26 -16.90 8.93
C ASP A 156 31.92 -16.88 8.20
N ALA A 157 30.96 -17.69 8.66
CA ALA A 157 29.64 -17.74 8.04
C ALA A 157 28.89 -16.40 8.19
N ILE A 158 29.01 -15.72 9.33
CA ILE A 158 28.39 -14.40 9.55
C ILE A 158 29.11 -13.33 8.73
N ARG A 159 30.45 -13.39 8.62
CA ARG A 159 31.23 -12.49 7.75
C ARG A 159 30.77 -12.57 6.29
N VAL A 160 30.55 -13.78 5.77
CA VAL A 160 30.04 -13.97 4.39
C VAL A 160 28.65 -13.36 4.22
N LYS A 161 27.73 -13.56 5.18
CA LYS A 161 26.38 -12.99 5.14
C LYS A 161 26.40 -11.46 5.15
N LEU A 162 27.23 -10.85 6.00
CA LEU A 162 27.41 -9.40 6.04
C LEU A 162 27.97 -8.85 4.72
N ASN A 163 28.96 -9.52 4.13
CA ASN A 163 29.51 -9.10 2.84
C ASN A 163 28.45 -9.13 1.73
N LEU A 164 27.53 -10.11 1.75
CA LEU A 164 26.41 -10.17 0.81
C LEU A 164 25.41 -9.03 1.06
N LEU A 165 25.05 -8.75 2.31
CA LEU A 165 24.16 -7.64 2.64
C LEU A 165 24.74 -6.29 2.18
N ASN A 166 26.02 -6.04 2.44
CA ASN A 166 26.70 -4.81 2.03
C ASN A 166 26.78 -4.65 0.50
N GLN A 167 26.70 -5.75 -0.26
CA GLN A 167 26.62 -5.68 -1.73
C GLN A 167 25.23 -5.25 -2.21
N MET A 168 24.17 -5.49 -1.43
CA MET A 168 22.81 -5.01 -1.72
C MET A 168 22.68 -3.50 -1.41
N GLU A 169 23.38 -3.00 -0.39
CA GLU A 169 23.38 -1.56 -0.06
C GLU A 169 24.05 -0.67 -1.12
N GLY A 170 24.85 -1.24 -2.03
CA GLY A 170 25.54 -0.51 -3.12
C GLY A 170 24.62 -0.01 -4.25
N THR A 171 23.33 -0.34 -4.21
CA THR A 171 22.31 0.15 -5.13
C THR A 171 21.26 0.95 -4.37
N THR A 172 21.65 2.01 -3.65
CA THR A 172 20.68 2.88 -2.96
C THR A 172 19.71 3.50 -3.98
N PRO A 173 18.39 3.21 -3.91
CA PRO A 173 17.40 4.19 -4.33
C PRO A 173 17.60 5.37 -3.37
N THR A 174 17.75 6.57 -3.92
CA THR A 174 17.75 7.79 -3.13
C THR A 174 16.53 7.74 -2.23
N THR A 175 16.72 7.65 -0.91
CA THR A 175 15.64 7.70 0.09
C THR A 175 15.06 9.11 0.09
N GLU A 176 14.34 9.42 -0.98
CA GLU A 176 13.61 10.64 -1.15
C GLU A 176 12.27 10.42 -0.47
N VAL A 177 12.10 11.13 0.63
CA VAL A 177 10.79 11.49 1.21
C VAL A 177 9.84 11.72 0.04
N ALA A 178 8.88 10.82 -0.17
CA ALA A 178 8.11 10.74 -1.41
C ALA A 178 7.64 12.14 -1.85
N ALA A 179 8.30 12.67 -2.87
CA ALA A 179 7.87 13.87 -3.55
C ALA A 179 6.82 13.43 -4.58
N ALA A 180 5.64 14.04 -4.46
CA ALA A 180 4.45 13.88 -5.30
C ALA A 180 3.60 12.63 -4.99
N GLU A 181 2.77 12.72 -3.95
CA GLU A 181 1.39 13.16 -4.14
C GLU A 181 0.89 13.81 -2.86
N VAL A 182 0.36 15.03 -3.00
CA VAL A 182 -0.47 15.62 -1.97
C VAL A 182 -1.75 14.80 -1.97
N PRO A 183 -2.16 14.15 -0.86
CA PRO A 183 -3.35 13.32 -0.88
C PRO A 183 -4.53 14.22 -1.25
N SER A 184 -5.02 14.06 -2.48
CA SER A 184 -6.37 14.50 -2.83
C SER A 184 -7.28 13.71 -1.91
N ALA A 185 -7.87 14.42 -0.95
CA ALA A 185 -8.95 13.89 -0.15
C ALA A 185 -9.90 13.13 -1.08
N VAL A 186 -10.14 11.86 -0.76
CA VAL A 186 -11.13 11.05 -1.44
C VAL A 186 -12.46 11.75 -1.23
N GLU A 187 -12.83 12.59 -2.20
CA GLU A 187 -14.12 13.22 -2.28
C GLU A 187 -15.10 12.07 -2.47
N GLN A 188 -15.70 11.67 -1.36
CA GLN A 188 -16.74 10.66 -1.31
C GLN A 188 -17.95 11.24 -2.03
N THR A 189 -17.94 11.17 -3.36
CA THR A 189 -19.14 11.35 -4.16
C THR A 189 -19.99 10.12 -3.89
N ALA A 190 -20.85 10.24 -2.89
CA ALA A 190 -22.04 9.43 -2.77
C ALA A 190 -22.87 9.65 -4.04
N ALA A 191 -22.62 8.83 -5.06
CA ALA A 191 -23.56 8.68 -6.15
C ALA A 191 -24.85 8.10 -5.57
N PRO A 192 -26.02 8.71 -5.81
CA PRO A 192 -27.27 8.26 -5.25
C PRO A 192 -27.61 6.88 -5.81
N THR A 193 -27.90 5.95 -4.90
CA THR A 193 -28.59 4.70 -5.19
C THR A 193 -29.84 4.99 -6.04
N PRO A 194 -29.97 4.48 -7.28
CA PRO A 194 -31.27 4.41 -7.89
C PRO A 194 -32.08 3.34 -7.14
N ALA A 195 -33.25 3.74 -6.65
CA ALA A 195 -34.22 2.86 -6.01
C ALA A 195 -34.52 1.61 -6.87
N PRO A 196 -34.81 0.46 -6.26
CA PRO A 196 -35.14 -0.75 -6.99
C PRO A 196 -36.46 -0.56 -7.75
N THR A 197 -36.42 -0.61 -9.08
CA THR A 197 -37.59 -0.81 -9.92
C THR A 197 -38.16 -2.22 -9.66
N PRO A 198 -39.50 -2.39 -9.65
CA PRO A 198 -40.11 -3.67 -9.35
C PRO A 198 -39.84 -4.67 -10.48
N VAL A 199 -39.44 -5.86 -10.06
CA VAL A 199 -39.22 -7.05 -10.89
C VAL A 199 -40.50 -7.38 -11.65
N THR A 200 -40.48 -7.28 -12.98
CA THR A 200 -41.43 -7.98 -13.85
C THR A 200 -40.97 -9.42 -14.04
N THR A 201 -41.85 -10.34 -13.66
CA THR A 201 -41.73 -11.79 -13.88
C THR A 201 -41.41 -12.13 -15.34
N PRO A 202 -40.41 -12.98 -15.64
CA PRO A 202 -40.16 -13.42 -17.01
C PRO A 202 -41.09 -14.57 -17.41
N THR A 203 -41.71 -14.46 -18.58
CA THR A 203 -42.27 -15.59 -19.34
C THR A 203 -41.13 -16.25 -20.12
N PRO A 204 -40.97 -17.58 -20.11
CA PRO A 204 -39.81 -18.25 -20.68
C PRO A 204 -39.94 -18.39 -22.21
N VAL A 205 -38.95 -17.84 -22.94
CA VAL A 205 -38.68 -18.20 -24.34
C VAL A 205 -37.47 -19.12 -24.33
N GLN A 206 -37.64 -20.33 -24.86
CA GLN A 206 -36.56 -21.32 -25.04
C GLN A 206 -35.72 -21.01 -26.29
N THR A 207 -34.44 -21.44 -26.26
CA THR A 207 -33.47 -21.74 -27.37
C THR A 207 -32.25 -20.80 -27.45
N PRO A 208 -30.99 -21.27 -27.68
CA PRO A 208 -30.44 -22.63 -27.67
C PRO A 208 -29.35 -22.86 -26.60
N GLU A 209 -28.95 -24.12 -26.47
CA GLU A 209 -27.97 -24.74 -25.59
C GLU A 209 -26.53 -24.14 -25.67
N PRO A 210 -25.91 -23.71 -24.53
CA PRO A 210 -24.54 -23.16 -24.47
C PRO A 210 -23.44 -24.23 -24.32
N ALA A 211 -23.59 -25.40 -24.97
CA ALA A 211 -22.81 -26.59 -24.62
C ALA A 211 -21.27 -26.55 -24.80
N PRO A 212 -20.65 -25.91 -25.82
CA PRO A 212 -19.21 -26.09 -26.03
C PRO A 212 -18.33 -25.20 -25.13
N VAL A 213 -18.69 -23.93 -24.97
CA VAL A 213 -17.90 -22.95 -24.19
C VAL A 213 -18.09 -23.19 -22.70
N ALA A 214 -19.33 -23.41 -22.25
CA ALA A 214 -19.60 -23.72 -20.84
C ALA A 214 -18.96 -25.05 -20.42
N ALA A 215 -18.90 -26.07 -21.29
CA ALA A 215 -18.23 -27.33 -20.96
C ALA A 215 -16.69 -27.17 -20.86
N ALA A 216 -16.09 -26.34 -21.71
CA ALA A 216 -14.66 -26.04 -21.65
C ALA A 216 -14.29 -25.26 -20.37
N ASP A 217 -15.07 -24.22 -20.04
CA ASP A 217 -14.85 -23.41 -18.83
C ASP A 217 -15.06 -24.25 -17.55
N ASN A 218 -16.03 -25.17 -17.57
CA ASN A 218 -16.23 -26.12 -16.47
C ASN A 218 -15.02 -27.07 -16.33
N ALA A 219 -14.48 -27.61 -17.43
CA ALA A 219 -13.32 -28.49 -17.38
C ALA A 219 -12.06 -27.75 -16.87
N ILE A 220 -11.89 -26.49 -17.24
CA ILE A 220 -10.83 -25.61 -16.72
C ILE A 220 -11.03 -25.41 -15.22
N SER A 221 -12.25 -25.02 -14.81
CA SER A 221 -12.59 -24.79 -13.41
C SER A 221 -12.36 -26.03 -12.55
N ASP A 222 -12.71 -27.22 -13.04
CA ASP A 222 -12.45 -28.51 -12.39
C ASP A 222 -10.95 -28.78 -12.25
N GLY A 223 -10.16 -28.47 -13.29
CA GLY A 223 -8.71 -28.59 -13.28
C GLY A 223 -8.05 -27.69 -12.24
N VAL A 224 -8.39 -26.40 -12.26
CA VAL A 224 -7.95 -25.39 -11.29
C VAL A 224 -8.31 -25.81 -9.86
N THR A 225 -9.56 -26.21 -9.65
CA THR A 225 -10.08 -26.63 -8.35
C THR A 225 -9.34 -27.87 -7.83
N ARG A 226 -9.08 -28.85 -8.70
CA ARG A 226 -8.32 -30.06 -8.35
C ARG A 226 -6.91 -29.73 -7.88
N THR A 227 -6.20 -28.87 -8.60
CA THR A 227 -4.85 -28.44 -8.18
C THR A 227 -4.89 -27.65 -6.88
N LEU A 228 -5.85 -26.73 -6.73
CA LEU A 228 -5.98 -25.92 -5.52
C LEU A 228 -6.19 -26.79 -4.26
N PHE A 229 -7.12 -27.74 -4.30
CA PHE A 229 -7.35 -28.63 -3.15
C PHE A 229 -6.23 -29.67 -2.97
N GLY A 230 -5.61 -30.14 -4.07
CA GLY A 230 -4.43 -30.99 -4.02
C GLY A 230 -3.24 -30.31 -3.33
N TRP A 231 -3.01 -29.03 -3.64
CA TRP A 231 -1.99 -28.18 -3.01
C TRP A 231 -2.23 -28.01 -1.51
N ALA A 232 -3.44 -27.65 -1.08
CA ALA A 232 -3.77 -27.50 0.33
C ALA A 232 -3.66 -28.83 1.10
N SER A 233 -4.04 -29.94 0.47
CA SER A 233 -3.87 -31.29 1.03
C SER A 233 -2.40 -31.67 1.15
N ALA A 234 -1.59 -31.43 0.13
CA ALA A 234 -0.15 -31.71 0.17
C ALA A 234 0.54 -30.89 1.27
N TRP A 235 0.16 -29.62 1.43
CA TRP A 235 0.67 -28.77 2.50
C TRP A 235 0.28 -29.29 3.89
N SER A 236 -1.00 -29.61 4.11
CA SER A 236 -1.48 -30.15 5.40
C SER A 236 -0.81 -31.48 5.76
N ASN A 237 -0.51 -32.31 4.76
CA ASN A 237 0.20 -33.58 4.96
C ASN A 237 1.73 -33.43 4.98
N GLN A 238 2.25 -32.19 4.93
CA GLN A 238 3.68 -31.88 4.83
C GLN A 238 4.39 -32.63 3.69
N ASN A 239 3.63 -32.99 2.64
CA ASN A 239 4.17 -33.58 1.42
C ASN A 239 4.80 -32.46 0.59
N VAL A 240 6.06 -32.17 0.88
CA VAL A 240 6.81 -31.08 0.26
C VAL A 240 6.88 -31.22 -1.26
N ASP A 241 7.09 -32.43 -1.78
CA ASP A 241 7.24 -32.63 -3.21
C ASP A 241 5.89 -32.44 -3.93
N GLY A 242 4.79 -32.95 -3.36
CA GLY A 242 3.44 -32.69 -3.88
C GLY A 242 3.04 -31.20 -3.77
N TYR A 243 3.47 -30.53 -2.70
CA TYR A 243 3.25 -29.10 -2.51
C TYR A 243 3.98 -28.28 -3.59
N LEU A 244 5.27 -28.57 -3.83
CA LEU A 244 6.09 -27.86 -4.82
C LEU A 244 5.71 -28.22 -6.26
N ASP A 245 5.21 -29.42 -6.51
CA ASP A 245 4.74 -29.87 -7.82
C ASP A 245 3.46 -29.15 -8.26
N ALA A 246 2.65 -28.64 -7.32
CA ALA A 246 1.49 -27.81 -7.65
C ALA A 246 1.87 -26.47 -8.32
N TYR A 247 3.14 -26.05 -8.24
CA TYR A 247 3.64 -24.80 -8.82
C TYR A 247 4.26 -25.01 -10.20
N HIS A 248 3.92 -24.09 -11.10
CA HIS A 248 4.33 -24.10 -12.51
C HIS A 248 5.87 -24.14 -12.64
N PRO A 249 6.45 -24.77 -13.68
CA PRO A 249 7.90 -24.75 -13.91
C PRO A 249 8.48 -23.34 -14.04
N GLU A 250 7.69 -22.43 -14.60
CA GLU A 250 7.98 -20.98 -14.69
C GLU A 250 7.27 -20.17 -13.60
N PHE A 251 7.05 -20.76 -12.43
CA PHE A 251 6.48 -20.04 -11.29
C PHE A 251 7.27 -18.75 -11.03
N ASP A 252 6.53 -17.67 -10.86
CA ASP A 252 7.02 -16.30 -10.69
C ASP A 252 6.74 -15.83 -9.25
N PRO A 253 7.72 -15.97 -8.33
CA PRO A 253 7.55 -15.59 -6.94
C PRO A 253 7.34 -14.09 -6.78
N GLU A 254 6.43 -13.71 -5.87
CA GLU A 254 6.12 -12.30 -5.58
C GLU A 254 7.35 -11.53 -5.05
N ASP A 255 8.26 -12.21 -4.35
CA ASP A 255 9.49 -11.63 -3.79
C ASP A 255 10.64 -11.44 -4.82
N GLY A 256 10.38 -11.73 -6.10
CA GLY A 256 11.36 -11.61 -7.18
C GLY A 256 12.48 -12.66 -7.16
N SER A 257 12.45 -13.62 -6.22
CA SER A 257 13.42 -14.70 -6.18
C SER A 257 13.24 -15.68 -7.35
N THR A 258 14.27 -16.47 -7.65
CA THR A 258 14.09 -17.57 -8.60
C THR A 258 13.23 -18.69 -7.99
N ARG A 259 12.47 -19.42 -8.80
CA ARG A 259 11.71 -20.60 -8.36
C ARG A 259 12.54 -21.58 -7.52
N ALA A 260 13.81 -21.79 -7.88
CA ALA A 260 14.71 -22.69 -7.16
C ALA A 260 15.07 -22.18 -5.75
N GLN A 261 15.28 -20.87 -5.59
CA GLN A 261 15.51 -20.25 -4.28
C GLN A 261 14.25 -20.30 -3.43
N TRP A 262 13.12 -19.89 -3.99
CA TRP A 262 11.80 -19.95 -3.35
C TRP A 262 11.49 -21.37 -2.84
N ALA A 263 11.66 -22.39 -3.69
CA ALA A 263 11.36 -23.78 -3.35
C ALA A 263 12.22 -24.31 -2.19
N ARG A 264 13.47 -23.85 -2.07
CA ARG A 264 14.36 -24.21 -0.96
C ARG A 264 13.85 -23.68 0.37
N VAL A 265 13.44 -22.41 0.41
CA VAL A 265 12.87 -21.76 1.59
C VAL A 265 11.55 -22.45 1.97
N ARG A 266 10.71 -22.73 0.97
CA ARG A 266 9.40 -23.33 1.19
C ARG A 266 9.49 -24.78 1.68
N ARG A 267 10.44 -25.57 1.18
CA ARG A 267 10.73 -26.92 1.70
C ARG A 267 11.05 -26.89 3.20
N ALA A 268 11.85 -25.93 3.66
CA ALA A 268 12.12 -25.77 5.08
C ALA A 268 10.87 -25.39 5.87
N ARG A 269 10.07 -24.42 5.40
CA ARG A 269 8.85 -23.96 6.09
C ARG A 269 7.74 -25.00 6.19
N VAL A 270 7.55 -25.81 5.15
CA VAL A 270 6.54 -26.87 5.14
C VAL A 270 6.94 -28.05 6.03
N SER A 271 8.25 -28.30 6.19
CA SER A 271 8.74 -29.43 6.99
C SER A 271 9.02 -29.11 8.46
N ALA A 272 9.13 -27.83 8.81
CA ALA A 272 9.57 -27.41 10.14
C ALA A 272 8.54 -27.62 11.27
N PRO A 273 7.22 -27.36 11.09
CA PRO A 273 6.22 -27.59 12.12
C PRO A 273 6.00 -29.08 12.40
N ASP A 274 5.54 -29.41 13.61
CA ASP A 274 5.17 -30.78 13.98
C ASP A 274 3.84 -31.21 13.32
N SER A 275 2.98 -30.23 13.02
CA SER A 275 1.74 -30.46 12.28
C SER A 275 1.34 -29.22 11.49
N ILE A 276 0.67 -29.44 10.36
CA ILE A 276 0.08 -28.38 9.54
C ILE A 276 -1.35 -28.74 9.20
N LYS A 277 -2.24 -27.75 9.25
CA LYS A 277 -3.60 -27.85 8.75
C LYS A 277 -3.93 -26.62 7.92
N VAL A 278 -4.22 -26.85 6.65
CA VAL A 278 -4.63 -25.81 5.70
C VAL A 278 -6.08 -26.04 5.32
N ARG A 279 -6.92 -25.02 5.52
CA ARG A 279 -8.31 -25.02 5.07
C ARG A 279 -8.53 -23.88 4.08
N LEU A 280 -9.29 -24.17 3.03
CA LEU A 280 -9.70 -23.19 2.03
C LEU A 280 -11.18 -22.89 2.22
N VAL A 281 -11.53 -21.61 2.28
CA VAL A 281 -12.90 -21.14 2.42
C VAL A 281 -13.27 -20.32 1.19
N GLU A 282 -14.44 -20.66 0.63
CA GLU A 282 -15.08 -19.98 -0.51
C GLU A 282 -14.13 -19.78 -1.71
N PRO A 283 -13.51 -20.85 -2.26
CA PRO A 283 -12.75 -20.71 -3.49
C PRO A 283 -13.67 -20.32 -4.64
N SER A 284 -13.29 -19.25 -5.33
CA SER A 284 -13.96 -18.73 -6.51
C SER A 284 -12.99 -18.74 -7.68
N VAL A 285 -13.32 -19.53 -8.71
CA VAL A 285 -12.55 -19.65 -9.94
C VAL A 285 -13.13 -18.73 -11.01
N GLU A 286 -12.26 -17.96 -11.64
CA GLU A 286 -12.55 -17.12 -12.80
C GLU A 286 -11.68 -17.61 -13.96
N VAL A 287 -12.32 -18.14 -15.00
CA VAL A 287 -11.64 -18.55 -16.23
C VAL A 287 -11.35 -17.29 -17.05
N VAL A 288 -10.07 -16.94 -17.22
CA VAL A 288 -9.65 -15.77 -18.00
C VAL A 288 -9.50 -16.15 -19.47
N SER A 289 -8.90 -17.32 -19.73
CA SER A 289 -8.74 -17.89 -21.06
C SER A 289 -8.45 -19.40 -20.98
N ALA A 290 -8.24 -20.07 -22.12
CA ALA A 290 -7.81 -21.46 -22.16
C ALA A 290 -6.44 -21.71 -21.50
N GLU A 291 -5.60 -20.67 -21.37
CA GLU A 291 -4.24 -20.77 -20.83
C GLU A 291 -4.09 -20.10 -19.46
N GLU A 292 -5.13 -19.44 -18.95
CA GLU A 292 -5.04 -18.70 -17.69
C GLU A 292 -6.36 -18.70 -16.93
N ALA A 293 -6.27 -18.95 -15.62
CA ALA A 293 -7.38 -18.84 -14.69
C ALA A 293 -6.92 -18.14 -13.41
N SER A 294 -7.82 -17.38 -12.81
CA SER A 294 -7.63 -16.71 -11.52
C SER A 294 -8.47 -17.43 -10.47
N VAL A 295 -7.90 -17.67 -9.29
CA VAL A 295 -8.66 -18.22 -8.16
C VAL A 295 -8.44 -17.40 -6.91
N THR A 296 -9.53 -16.97 -6.29
CA THR A 296 -9.51 -16.22 -5.02
C THR A 296 -10.15 -17.08 -3.93
N PHE A 297 -9.54 -17.11 -2.75
CA PHE A 297 -10.04 -17.88 -1.60
C PHE A 297 -9.50 -17.32 -0.29
N ILE A 298 -10.09 -17.73 0.82
CA ILE A 298 -9.52 -17.51 2.15
C ILE A 298 -8.75 -18.76 2.57
N GLN A 299 -7.46 -18.61 2.83
CA GLN A 299 -6.62 -19.63 3.44
C GLN A 299 -6.68 -19.46 4.96
N ILE A 300 -6.92 -20.56 5.66
CA ILE A 300 -6.72 -20.65 7.11
C ILE A 300 -5.58 -21.65 7.32
N TYR A 301 -4.48 -21.17 7.89
CA TYR A 301 -3.34 -22.00 8.27
C TYR A 301 -3.34 -22.18 9.79
N GLU A 302 -3.12 -23.40 10.24
CA GLU A 302 -2.92 -23.75 11.64
C GLU A 302 -1.74 -24.72 11.73
N SER A 303 -0.87 -24.53 12.72
CA SER A 303 0.24 -25.43 13.07
C SER A 303 0.32 -25.59 14.59
N ASP A 304 1.28 -26.35 15.08
CA ASP A 304 1.51 -26.56 16.51
C ASP A 304 1.78 -25.26 17.29
N SER A 305 2.36 -24.25 16.63
CA SER A 305 2.85 -23.02 17.29
C SER A 305 2.36 -21.71 16.65
N TYR A 306 1.63 -21.77 15.53
CA TYR A 306 1.19 -20.59 14.80
C TYR A 306 -0.11 -20.84 14.01
N SER A 307 -0.94 -19.81 13.87
CA SER A 307 -2.11 -19.82 12.99
C SER A 307 -2.31 -18.48 12.31
N ASP A 308 -2.77 -18.49 11.05
CA ASP A 308 -3.15 -17.28 10.32
C ASP A 308 -4.40 -17.48 9.47
N ARG A 309 -4.95 -16.35 9.02
CA ARG A 309 -6.05 -16.29 8.08
C ARG A 309 -5.80 -15.18 7.07
N VAL A 310 -5.71 -15.56 5.79
CA VAL A 310 -5.37 -14.63 4.72
C VAL A 310 -6.26 -14.84 3.49
N ARG A 311 -6.63 -13.77 2.81
CA ARG A 311 -7.25 -13.85 1.47
C ARG A 311 -6.15 -13.91 0.43
N LYS A 312 -6.16 -14.95 -0.39
CA LYS A 312 -5.19 -15.16 -1.48
C LYS A 312 -5.84 -15.04 -2.85
N ARG A 313 -5.03 -14.65 -3.82
CA ARG A 313 -5.29 -14.80 -5.24
C ARG A 313 -4.16 -15.59 -5.87
N LEU A 314 -4.51 -16.62 -6.64
CA LEU A 314 -3.56 -17.36 -7.46
C LEU A 314 -3.89 -17.15 -8.93
N ILE A 315 -2.86 -16.95 -9.75
CA ILE A 315 -2.94 -17.06 -11.20
C ILE A 315 -2.41 -18.45 -11.56
N MET A 316 -3.17 -19.21 -12.32
CA MET A 316 -2.85 -20.58 -12.71
C MET A 316 -2.75 -20.69 -14.22
N ARG A 317 -1.82 -21.52 -14.69
CA ARG A 317 -1.58 -21.82 -16.10
C ARG A 317 -1.37 -23.32 -16.30
N PRO A 318 -1.73 -23.89 -17.47
CA PRO A 318 -1.52 -25.29 -17.73
C PRO A 318 -0.03 -25.60 -17.94
N ALA A 319 0.47 -26.65 -17.30
CA ALA A 319 1.77 -27.25 -17.56
C ALA A 319 1.66 -28.78 -17.50
N ASN A 320 2.23 -29.46 -18.50
CA ASN A 320 2.25 -30.92 -18.59
C ASN A 320 0.86 -31.57 -18.46
N GLY A 321 -0.19 -30.91 -18.97
CA GLY A 321 -1.57 -31.41 -18.92
C GLY A 321 -2.32 -31.16 -17.61
N GLU A 322 -1.73 -30.44 -16.66
CA GLU A 322 -2.36 -30.07 -15.39
C GLU A 322 -2.34 -28.56 -15.20
N TRP A 323 -3.34 -28.01 -14.50
CA TRP A 323 -3.28 -26.61 -14.06
C TRP A 323 -2.27 -26.50 -12.93
N LYS A 324 -1.38 -25.51 -12.98
CA LYS A 324 -0.36 -25.27 -11.97
C LYS A 324 -0.36 -23.80 -11.55
N ILE A 325 0.06 -23.53 -10.31
CA ILE A 325 0.14 -22.18 -9.75
C ILE A 325 1.31 -21.45 -10.41
N TYR A 326 0.99 -20.41 -11.19
CA TYR A 326 1.97 -19.58 -11.89
C TYR A 326 2.38 -18.36 -11.06
N ARG A 327 1.44 -17.74 -10.36
CA ARG A 327 1.69 -16.63 -9.42
C ARG A 327 0.80 -16.76 -8.19
N GLU A 328 1.34 -16.35 -7.05
CA GLU A 328 0.68 -16.31 -5.74
C GLU A 328 0.75 -14.88 -5.21
N ALA A 329 -0.36 -14.35 -4.68
CA ALA A 329 -0.39 -13.05 -4.01
C ALA A 329 -1.34 -13.06 -2.80
N VAL A 330 -0.96 -12.35 -1.74
CA VAL A 330 -1.85 -12.07 -0.60
C VAL A 330 -2.60 -10.77 -0.87
N VAL A 331 -3.93 -10.84 -0.85
CA VAL A 331 -4.80 -9.71 -1.18
C VAL A 331 -5.22 -8.93 0.08
N ALA A 332 -5.36 -9.62 1.20
CA ALA A 332 -5.66 -9.02 2.51
C ALA A 332 -5.40 -10.03 3.65
N GLU A 333 -4.98 -9.54 4.82
CA GLU A 333 -5.07 -10.27 6.09
C GLU A 333 -6.47 -10.11 6.68
N LEU A 334 -7.02 -11.12 7.36
CA LEU A 334 -8.44 -11.18 7.77
C LEU A 334 -8.69 -11.54 9.23
#